data_AF-A0SMD7-F1
#
_entry.id   AF-A0SMD7-F1
#
_cell.length_a   1.000
_cell.length_b   1.000
_cell.length_c   1.000
_cell.angle_alpha   90.00
_cell.angle_beta   90.00
_cell.angle_gamma   90.00
#
_symmetry.space_group_name_H-M   'P 1'
#
loop_
_entity.id
_entity.type
_entity.pdbx_description
1 polymer ?
#
loop_
_entity_poly.entity_id
_entity_poly.type
_entity_poly.pdbx_seq_one_letter_code
_entity_poly.pdbx_strand_id
1 'polypeptide(L)' 'HLTKEVFDALKTKKTGFGCTLLDVIQSGVENLDSGVGIYAPDAESYTLFGDLFDPIIDDYHG' A
#
# COMPACT_ATOMS: atom_id res chain seq x y z
N HIS A 1 2.13 10.01 -1.48
CA HIS A 1 1.95 8.90 -0.52
C HIS A 1 3.05 7.85 -0.62
N LEU A 2 3.20 7.10 -1.73
CA LEU A 2 4.33 6.17 -1.91
C LEU A 2 5.63 6.91 -2.29
N THR A 3 6.25 7.62 -1.36
CA THR A 3 7.58 8.24 -1.58
C THR A 3 8.68 7.18 -1.61
N LYS A 4 9.90 7.56 -2.01
CA LYS A 4 11.05 6.65 -1.99
C LYS A 4 11.34 6.12 -0.58
N GLU A 5 11.22 6.97 0.43
CA GLU A 5 11.44 6.62 1.83
C GLU A 5 10.40 5.60 2.32
N VAL A 6 9.12 5.81 2.01
CA VAL A 6 8.03 4.88 2.34
C VAL A 6 8.22 3.55 1.59
N PHE A 7 8.53 3.60 0.30
CA PHE A 7 8.81 2.41 -0.49
C PHE A 7 10.00 1.60 0.08
N ASP A 8 11.11 2.27 0.38
CA ASP A 8 12.31 1.62 0.94
C ASP A 8 12.04 0.97 2.31
N ALA A 9 11.17 1.57 3.13
CA ALA A 9 10.76 1.04 4.43
C ALA A 9 9.82 -0.18 4.33
N LEU A 10 9.01 -0.27 3.27
CA LEU A 10 7.94 -1.26 3.13
C LEU A 10 8.27 -2.42 2.17
N LYS A 11 9.16 -2.23 1.19
CA LYS A 11 9.36 -3.17 0.06
C LYS A 11 9.80 -4.59 0.43
N THR A 12 10.38 -4.79 1.62
CA THR A 12 10.81 -6.12 2.09
C THR A 12 9.84 -6.75 3.11
N LYS A 13 8.77 -6.04 3.48
CA LYS A 13 7.78 -6.54 4.43
C LYS A 13 6.85 -7.56 3.75
N LYS A 14 6.37 -8.50 4.56
CA LYS A 14 5.49 -9.58 4.14
C LYS A 14 4.54 -9.92 5.29
N THR A 15 3.25 -10.05 5.00
CA THR A 15 2.22 -10.42 6.00
C THR A 15 2.35 -11.88 6.40
N GLY A 16 1.60 -12.31 7.42
CA GLY A 16 1.51 -13.71 7.83
C GLY A 16 1.00 -14.64 6.73
N PHE A 17 0.14 -14.15 5.82
CA PHE A 17 -0.32 -14.91 4.64
C PHE A 17 0.63 -14.82 3.45
N GLY A 18 1.66 -14.00 3.58
CA GLY A 18 2.69 -13.87 2.59
C GLY A 18 2.46 -12.81 1.53
N CYS A 19 1.53 -11.89 1.76
CA CYS A 19 1.30 -10.75 0.89
C CYS A 19 2.41 -9.72 1.06
N THR A 20 2.79 -9.09 -0.04
CA THR A 20 3.91 -8.14 -0.16
C THR A 20 3.42 -6.76 -0.55
N LEU A 21 4.33 -5.77 -0.57
CA LEU A 21 4.01 -4.45 -1.08
C LEU A 21 3.55 -4.47 -2.55
N LEU A 22 4.04 -5.42 -3.36
CA LEU A 22 3.60 -5.55 -4.75
C LEU A 22 2.10 -5.89 -4.81
N ASP A 23 1.63 -6.83 -3.99
CA ASP A 23 0.22 -7.21 -3.93
C ASP A 23 -0.67 -6.02 -3.54
N VAL A 24 -0.14 -5.06 -2.79
CA VAL A 24 -0.84 -3.83 -2.39
C VAL A 24 -0.93 -2.83 -3.53
N ILE A 25 0.17 -2.57 -4.26
CA ILE A 25 0.27 -1.45 -5.22
C ILE A 25 0.10 -1.85 -6.68
N GLN A 26 0.07 -3.15 -7.00
CA GLN A 26 0.12 -3.64 -8.39
C GLN A 26 -1.00 -3.04 -9.25
N SER A 27 -2.22 -2.90 -8.70
CA SER A 27 -3.33 -2.31 -9.45
C SER A 27 -3.03 -0.87 -9.89
N GLY A 28 -2.52 0.00 -9.01
CA GLY A 28 -2.17 1.38 -9.35
C GLY A 28 -0.91 1.51 -10.20
N VAL A 29 0.01 0.53 -10.14
CA VAL A 29 1.18 0.48 -11.02
C VAL A 29 0.78 0.13 -12.46
N GLU A 30 -0.11 -0.85 -12.64
CA GLU A 30 -0.58 -1.27 -13.97
C GLU A 30 -1.63 -0.32 -14.56
N ASN A 31 -2.43 0.35 -13.72
CA ASN A 31 -3.51 1.25 -14.13
C ASN A 31 -3.24 2.67 -13.62
N LEU A 32 -2.41 3.41 -14.35
CA LEU A 32 -1.95 4.76 -13.97
C LEU A 32 -3.07 5.82 -13.88
N ASP A 33 -4.27 5.50 -14.38
CA ASP A 33 -5.49 6.31 -14.28
C ASP A 33 -6.30 6.03 -13.00
N SER A 34 -5.82 5.14 -12.13
CA SER A 34 -6.43 4.86 -10.82
C SER A 34 -6.42 6.09 -9.92
N GLY A 35 -7.57 6.44 -9.34
CA GLY A 35 -7.67 7.54 -8.37
C GLY A 35 -6.96 7.27 -7.03
N VAL A 36 -6.89 6.00 -6.61
CA VAL A 36 -6.23 5.58 -5.36
C VAL A 36 -5.15 4.53 -5.62
N GLY A 37 -5.51 3.42 -6.29
CA GLY A 37 -4.53 2.46 -6.83
C GLY A 37 -3.91 1.46 -5.85
N ILE A 38 -4.44 1.34 -4.62
CA ILE A 38 -3.98 0.35 -3.64
C ILE A 38 -5.12 -0.51 -3.10
N TYR A 39 -4.81 -1.76 -2.77
CA TYR A 39 -5.75 -2.71 -2.13
C TYR A 39 -5.07 -3.44 -0.98
N ALA A 40 -5.82 -3.73 0.08
CA ALA A 40 -5.35 -4.59 1.17
C ALA A 40 -5.64 -6.07 0.83
N PRO A 41 -4.64 -6.91 0.55
CA PRO A 41 -4.85 -8.33 0.24
C PRO A 41 -5.27 -9.14 1.47
N ASP A 42 -4.96 -8.66 2.68
CA ASP A 42 -5.44 -9.19 3.95
C ASP A 42 -5.61 -8.07 4.99
N ALA A 43 -6.19 -8.38 6.15
CA ALA A 43 -6.44 -7.40 7.21
C ALA A 43 -5.15 -6.87 7.86
N GLU A 44 -4.09 -7.68 7.91
CA GLU A 44 -2.79 -7.28 8.47
C GLU A 44 -2.13 -6.18 7.63
N SER A 45 -2.41 -6.17 6.32
CA SER A 45 -1.85 -5.22 5.36
C SER A 45 -2.07 -3.75 5.74
N TYR A 46 -3.23 -3.41 6.33
CA TYR A 46 -3.50 -2.06 6.81
C TYR A 46 -2.50 -1.60 7.87
N THR A 47 -2.10 -2.49 8.77
CA THR A 47 -1.13 -2.18 9.83
C THR A 47 0.30 -2.31 9.33
N LEU A 48 0.63 -3.37 8.59
CA LEU A 48 2.01 -3.65 8.16
C LEU A 48 2.53 -2.62 7.14
N PHE A 49 1.65 -2.18 6.24
CA PHE A 49 1.90 -1.16 5.23
C PHE A 49 1.24 0.19 5.59
N GLY A 50 1.03 0.45 6.88
CA GLY A 50 0.37 1.66 7.40
C GLY A 50 1.00 2.96 6.93
N ASP A 51 2.34 3.03 6.83
CA ASP A 51 3.05 4.21 6.30
C ASP A 51 2.61 4.62 4.88
N LEU A 52 1.98 3.69 4.13
CA LEU A 52 1.33 3.96 2.86
C LEU A 52 -0.19 4.14 2.99
N PHE A 53 -0.87 3.25 3.72
CA PHE A 53 -2.34 3.26 3.84
C PHE A 53 -2.85 4.50 4.60
N ASP A 54 -2.26 4.83 5.74
CA ASP A 54 -2.74 5.89 6.63
C ASP A 54 -2.86 7.26 5.93
N PRO A 55 -1.81 7.78 5.26
CA PRO A 55 -1.92 9.07 4.56
C PRO A 55 -2.86 9.02 3.34
N ILE A 56 -3.06 7.86 2.72
CA ILE A 56 -4.02 7.70 1.60
C ILE A 56 -5.46 7.72 2.12
N ILE A 57 -5.72 7.03 3.24
CA ILE A 57 -7.03 6.98 3.88
C ILE A 57 -7.42 8.39 4.37
N ASP A 58 -6.50 9.09 5.03
CA ASP A 58 -6.70 10.48 5.50
C ASP A 58 -7.04 11.43 4.34
N ASP A 59 -6.24 11.41 3.26
CA ASP A 59 -6.47 12.24 2.07
C ASP A 59 -7.79 11.91 1.34
N TYR A 60 -8.17 10.62 1.29
CA TYR A 60 -9.40 10.19 0.64
C TYR A 60 -10.67 10.50 1.46
N HIS A 61 -10.58 10.49 2.79
CA HIS A 61 -11.74 10.63 3.68
C HIS A 61 -11.89 12.02 4.33
N GLY A 62 -10.84 12.86 4.36
CA GLY A 62 -10.82 14.18 5.00
C GLY A 62 -11.02 14.12 6.51
#